data_AF-A0A961GU87-F1
#
_entry.id   AF-A0A961GU87-F1
#
_cell.length_a   1.000
_cell.length_b   1.000
_cell.length_c   1.000
_cell.angle_alpha   90.00
_cell.angle_beta   90.00
_cell.angle_gamma   90.00
#
_symmetry.space_group_name_H-M   'P 1'
#
loop_
_entity.id
_entity.type
_entity.pdbx_description
1 polymer ?
#
loop_
_entity_poly.entity_id
_entity_poly.type
_entity_poly.pdbx_seq_one_letter_code
_entity_poly.pdbx_strand_id
1 'polypeptide(L)' 'MRPGLLVMSYGSPTGPDRVQEYYTHIRRGRPPSPEQLEELVGRYEAIGGTTALAANTADQLEAISRAL' A
#
# COMPACT_ATOMS: atom_id res chain seq x y z
N MET A 1 26.22 18.11 -8.75
CA MET A 1 25.17 17.08 -8.92
C MET A 1 24.42 16.95 -7.60
N ARG A 2 23.09 16.80 -7.62
CA ARG A 2 22.32 16.44 -6.41
C ARG A 2 22.25 14.90 -6.33
N PRO A 3 22.48 14.28 -5.17
CA PRO A 3 22.31 12.84 -5.00
C PRO A 3 20.84 12.45 -5.21
N GLY A 4 20.60 11.29 -5.81
CA GLY A 4 19.27 10.71 -5.89
C GLY A 4 18.88 10.03 -4.58
N LEU A 5 17.62 10.16 -4.17
CA LEU A 5 17.06 9.49 -2.99
C LEU A 5 15.95 8.54 -3.44
N LEU A 6 16.06 7.25 -3.10
CA LEU A 6 15.03 6.24 -3.30
C LEU A 6 14.48 5.81 -1.94
N VAL A 7 13.24 6.19 -1.63
CA VAL A 7 12.51 5.74 -0.45
C VAL A 7 11.54 4.65 -0.88
N MET A 8 11.65 3.46 -0.28
CA MET A 8 10.81 2.32 -0.60
C MET A 8 9.85 2.01 0.54
N SER A 9 8.61 1.68 0.20
CA SER A 9 7.65 1.08 1.11
C SER A 9 6.98 -0.10 0.43
N TYR A 10 6.33 -0.95 1.22
CA TYR A 10 5.59 -2.09 0.68
C TYR A 10 4.34 -1.66 -0.10
N GLY A 11 3.78 -0.50 0.24
CA GLY A 11 2.54 0.01 -0.31
C GLY A 11 1.29 -0.51 0.40
N SER A 12 0.15 0.01 -0.04
CA SER A 12 -1.20 -0.34 0.42
C SER A 12 -2.15 -0.04 -0.75
N PRO A 13 -3.25 -0.79 -0.94
CA PRO A 13 -4.22 -0.46 -1.98
C PRO A 13 -4.85 0.90 -1.70
N THR A 14 -5.13 1.64 -2.78
CA THR A 14 -5.74 2.99 -2.71
C THR A 14 -7.24 2.97 -2.41
N GLY A 15 -7.83 1.78 -2.28
CA GLY A 15 -9.26 1.57 -2.03
C GLY A 15 -9.63 0.08 -2.04
N PRO A 16 -10.85 -0.27 -1.58
CA PRO A 16 -11.36 -1.65 -1.56
C PRO A 16 -11.37 -2.33 -2.94
N ASP A 17 -11.67 -1.55 -3.99
CA ASP A 17 -11.69 -1.98 -5.40
C ASP A 17 -10.32 -2.42 -5.92
N ARG A 18 -9.24 -1.95 -5.28
CA ARG A 18 -7.85 -2.29 -5.64
C ARG A 18 -7.25 -3.44 -4.82
N VAL A 19 -7.98 -3.98 -3.85
CA VAL A 19 -7.47 -5.02 -2.94
C VAL A 19 -7.07 -6.28 -3.70
N GLN A 20 -7.86 -6.73 -4.68
CA GLN A 20 -7.56 -7.96 -5.42
C GLN A 20 -6.27 -7.85 -6.24
N GLU A 21 -6.06 -6.74 -6.94
CA GLU A 21 -4.86 -6.50 -7.74
C GLU A 21 -3.62 -6.46 -6.85
N TYR A 22 -3.69 -5.69 -5.77
CA TYR A 22 -2.63 -5.61 -4.77
C TYR A 22 -2.31 -6.98 -4.16
N TYR A 23 -3.33 -7.75 -3.79
CA TYR A 23 -3.14 -9.06 -3.16
C TYR A 23 -2.55 -10.08 -4.15
N THR A 24 -2.96 -10.02 -5.41
CA THR A 24 -2.40 -10.83 -6.50
C THR A 24 -0.92 -10.53 -6.72
N HIS A 25 -0.54 -9.24 -6.70
CA HIS A 25 0.85 -8.81 -6.80
C HIS A 25 1.70 -9.37 -5.64
N ILE A 26 1.22 -9.26 -4.39
CA ILE A 26 1.87 -9.84 -3.20
C ILE A 26 2.09 -11.35 -3.35
N ARG A 27 1.10 -12.04 -3.93
CA ARG A 27 1.12 -13.48 -4.18
C ARG A 27 1.88 -13.87 -5.46
N ARG A 28 2.77 -13.01 -5.96
CA ARG A 28 3.62 -13.25 -7.12
C ARG A 28 2.81 -13.62 -8.37
N GLY A 29 1.70 -12.91 -8.58
CA GLY A 29 0.80 -13.08 -9.72
C GLY A 29 -0.27 -14.16 -9.55
N ARG A 30 -0.31 -14.87 -8.41
CA ARG A 30 -1.34 -15.88 -8.14
C ARG A 30 -2.55 -15.24 -7.46
N PRO A 31 -3.73 -15.19 -8.10
CA PRO A 31 -4.89 -14.56 -7.49
C PRO A 31 -5.32 -15.28 -6.19
N PRO A 32 -5.91 -14.55 -5.23
CA PRO A 32 -6.53 -15.15 -4.05
C PRO A 32 -7.79 -15.94 -4.40
N SER A 33 -8.20 -16.86 -3.52
CA SER A 33 -9.56 -17.41 -3.61
C SER A 33 -10.60 -16.33 -3.28
N PRO A 34 -11.87 -16.51 -3.67
CA PRO A 34 -12.94 -15.58 -3.31
C PRO A 34 -13.04 -15.31 -1.81
N GLU A 35 -12.91 -16.36 -0.97
CA GLU A 35 -13.00 -16.24 0.48
C GLU A 35 -11.82 -15.44 1.07
N GLN A 36 -10.61 -15.66 0.54
CA GLN A 36 -9.42 -14.90 0.95
C GLN A 36 -9.50 -13.43 0.55
N LEU A 37 -10.11 -13.14 -0.61
CA LEU A 37 -10.33 -11.78 -1.06
C LEU A 37 -11.37 -11.08 -0.18
N GLU A 38 -12.51 -11.72 0.07
CA GLU A 38 -13.58 -11.20 0.92
C GLU A 38 -13.08 -10.90 2.33
N GLU A 39 -12.31 -11.82 2.92
CA GLU A 39 -11.70 -11.60 4.23
C GLU A 39 -10.78 -10.36 4.25
N LEU A 40 -9.93 -10.20 3.23
CA LEU A 40 -9.01 -9.07 3.17
C LEU A 40 -9.76 -7.75 2.91
N VAL A 41 -10.79 -7.75 2.06
CA VAL A 41 -11.64 -6.59 1.82
C VAL A 41 -12.33 -6.17 3.12
N GLY A 42 -12.93 -7.11 3.85
CA GLY A 42 -13.59 -6.83 5.13
C GLY A 42 -12.65 -6.22 6.17
N ARG A 43 -11.36 -6.62 6.18
CA ARG A 43 -10.35 -5.98 7.04
C ARG A 43 -10.08 -4.52 6.66
N TYR A 44 -10.04 -4.19 5.36
CA TYR A 44 -9.91 -2.80 4.91
C TYR A 44 -11.18 -1.99 5.22
N GLU A 45 -12.37 -2.56 5.01
CA GLU A 45 -13.64 -1.88 5.33
C GLU A 45 -13.75 -1.55 6.82
N ALA A 46 -13.36 -2.49 7.70
CA ALA A 46 -13.36 -2.30 9.15
C ALA A 46 -12.48 -1.12 9.63
N ILE A 47 -11.51 -0.69 8.82
CA ILE A 47 -10.62 0.44 9.11
C ILE A 47 -10.95 1.69 8.26
N GLY A 48 -12.07 1.72 7.56
CA GLY A 48 -12.50 2.87 6.73
C GLY A 48 -12.11 2.79 5.26
N GLY A 49 -11.81 1.60 4.76
CA GLY A 49 -11.58 1.30 3.33
C GLY A 49 -10.16 1.53 2.82
N THR A 50 -9.35 2.32 3.53
CA THR A 50 -7.95 2.61 3.18
C THR A 50 -7.09 2.76 4.44
N THR A 51 -5.76 2.72 4.28
CA THR A 51 -4.82 2.99 5.38
C THR A 51 -4.18 4.36 5.22
N ALA A 52 -3.76 4.96 6.33
CA ALA A 52 -2.93 6.17 6.31
C ALA A 52 -1.48 5.93 5.81
N LEU A 53 -1.13 4.71 5.41
CA LEU A 53 0.26 4.35 5.07
C LEU A 53 0.79 5.13 3.86
N ALA A 54 -0.05 5.38 2.86
CA ALA A 54 0.35 6.16 1.69
C ALA A 54 0.69 7.61 2.06
N ALA A 55 -0.17 8.25 2.87
CA ALA A 55 0.05 9.60 3.38
C ALA A 55 1.31 9.66 4.26
N ASN A 56 1.44 8.73 5.21
CA ASN A 56 2.61 8.67 6.09
C ASN A 56 3.92 8.43 5.32
N THR A 57 3.90 7.62 4.26
CA THR A 57 5.08 7.39 3.40
C THR A 57 5.47 8.69 2.67
N ALA A 58 4.50 9.46 2.19
CA ALA A 58 4.75 10.76 1.56
C ALA A 58 5.33 11.77 2.57
N ASP A 59 4.78 11.83 3.77
CA ASP A 59 5.29 12.70 4.85
C ASP A 59 6.72 12.32 5.25
N GLN A 60 7.02 11.02 5.30
CA GLN A 60 8.38 10.51 5.55
C GLN A 60 9.36 10.90 4.44
N LEU A 61 8.97 10.74 3.17
CA LEU A 61 9.79 11.16 2.03
C LEU A 61 10.14 12.65 2.11
N GLU A 62 9.14 13.49 2.37
CA GLU A 62 9.30 14.94 2.52
C GLU A 62 10.21 15.29 3.70
N ALA A 63 10.03 14.63 4.85
CA ALA A 63 10.87 14.85 6.02
C ALA A 63 12.33 14.43 5.77
N ILE A 64 12.57 13.27 5.17
CA ILE A 64 13.91 12.77 4.83
C ILE A 64 14.56 13.71 3.81
N SER A 65 13.84 14.13 2.77
CA SER A 65 14.38 15.03 1.74
C SER A 65 14.78 16.40 2.29
N ARG A 66 14.14 16.89 3.37
CA ARG A 66 14.53 18.14 4.04
C ARG A 66 15.71 17.98 4.99
N ALA A 67 15.92 16.78 5.52
CA ALA A 67 16.97 16.50 6.50
C ALA A 67 18.33 16.17 5.87
N LEU A 68 18.37 15.87 4.58
CA LEU A 68 19.56 15.60 3.76
C LEU A 68 20.02 16.85 3.01
#